data_AF-A0A1T4ZZI7-F1
#
_entry.id   AF-A0A1T4ZZI7-F1
#
_cell.length_a   1.000
_cell.length_b   1.000
_cell.length_c   1.000
_cell.angle_alpha   90.00
_cell.angle_beta   90.00
_cell.angle_gamma   90.00
#
_symmetry.space_group_name_H-M   'P 1'
#
loop_
_entity.id
_entity.type
_entity.pdbx_description
1 polymer ?
#
loop_
_entity_poly.entity_id
_entity_poly.type
_entity_poly.pdbx_seq_one_letter_code
_entity_poly.pdbx_strand_id
1 'polypeptide(L)'
;MAKCNISIDFNGQPDELIRSAEQAISGAGGSFAGSNSDGKFSISSPLGKVSGTYTVVGQSFNISIVDKPFLVSCSRIEEELRKQIK
;
A
#
# COMPACT_ATOMS: atom_id res chain seq x y z
N MET A 1 15.75 4.85 -3.22
CA MET A 1 15.09 5.92 -2.45
C MET A 1 13.59 5.77 -2.62
N ALA A 2 12.82 5.81 -1.53
CA ALA A 2 11.37 5.85 -1.65
C ALA A 2 10.97 7.12 -2.41
N LYS A 3 10.13 6.97 -3.43
CA LYS A 3 9.57 8.10 -4.18
C LYS A 3 8.63 8.91 -3.30
N CYS A 4 7.86 8.22 -2.45
CA CYS A 4 6.89 8.81 -1.53
C CYS A 4 6.65 7.93 -0.31
N ASN A 5 6.34 8.56 0.82
CA ASN A 5 6.02 7.93 2.08
C ASN A 5 4.69 8.48 2.59
N ILE A 6 3.76 7.58 2.85
CA ILE A 6 2.38 7.86 3.24
C ILE A 6 2.19 7.19 4.59
N SER A 7 1.71 7.93 5.59
CA SER A 7 1.33 7.36 6.89
C SER A 7 -0.16 7.53 7.10
N ILE A 8 -0.85 6.44 7.38
CA ILE A 8 -2.29 6.42 7.63
C ILE A 8 -2.50 5.80 9.00
N ASP A 9 -3.04 6.57 9.93
CA ASP A 9 -3.47 6.05 11.22
C ASP A 9 -4.80 5.31 11.05
N PHE A 10 -4.89 4.11 11.61
CA PHE A 10 -6.08 3.27 11.55
C PHE A 10 -6.50 2.86 12.96
N ASN A 11 -7.80 2.75 13.20
CA ASN A 11 -8.35 2.22 14.44
C ASN A 11 -8.84 0.78 14.20
N GLY A 12 -8.12 -0.21 14.71
CA GLY A 12 -8.51 -1.62 14.56
C GLY A 12 -7.34 -2.59 14.61
N GLN A 13 -7.58 -3.84 14.18
CA GLN A 13 -6.54 -4.86 14.07
C GLN A 13 -5.75 -4.70 12.75
N PRO A 14 -4.40 -4.66 12.81
CA PRO A 14 -3.59 -4.54 11.60
C PRO A 14 -3.74 -5.72 10.65
N ASP A 15 -4.04 -6.92 11.18
CA ASP A 15 -4.35 -8.12 10.40
C ASP A 15 -5.44 -7.90 9.34
N GLU A 16 -6.56 -7.28 9.74
CA GLU A 16 -7.70 -7.10 8.83
C GLU A 16 -7.38 -6.09 7.73
N LEU A 17 -6.68 -5.02 8.09
CA LEU A 17 -6.25 -3.99 7.16
C LEU A 17 -5.24 -4.54 6.14
N ILE A 18 -4.30 -5.36 6.59
CA ILE A 18 -3.33 -6.06 5.74
C ILE A 18 -4.02 -7.04 4.82
N ARG A 19 -4.96 -7.84 5.33
CA ARG A 19 -5.75 -8.77 4.50
C ARG A 19 -6.58 -8.05 3.45
N SER A 20 -7.22 -6.94 3.82
CA SER A 20 -8.00 -6.12 2.88
C SER A 20 -7.10 -5.50 1.81
N ALA A 21 -5.94 -4.98 2.21
CA ALA A 21 -4.94 -4.46 1.28
C ALA A 21 -4.41 -5.56 0.34
N GLU A 22 -4.08 -6.74 0.86
CA GLU A 22 -3.65 -7.90 0.09
C GLU A 22 -4.72 -8.32 -0.93
N GLN A 23 -5.99 -8.38 -0.52
CA GLN A 23 -7.11 -8.71 -1.41
C GLN A 23 -7.29 -7.66 -2.50
N ALA A 24 -7.23 -6.36 -2.16
CA ALA A 24 -7.33 -5.29 -3.14
C ALA A 24 -6.17 -5.33 -4.15
N ILE A 25 -4.95 -5.60 -3.68
CA ILE A 25 -3.74 -5.68 -4.49
C ILE A 25 -3.79 -6.91 -5.40
N SER A 26 -4.16 -8.07 -4.87
CA SER A 26 -4.30 -9.31 -5.63
C SER A 26 -5.43 -9.21 -6.66
N GLY A 27 -6.56 -8.60 -6.29
CA GLY A 27 -7.69 -8.32 -7.18
C GLY A 27 -7.34 -7.36 -8.32
N ALA A 28 -6.41 -6.43 -8.09
CA ALA A 28 -5.85 -5.55 -9.11
C ALA A 28 -4.78 -6.22 -10.00
N GLY A 29 -4.53 -7.53 -9.86
CA GLY A 29 -3.48 -8.24 -10.60
C GLY A 29 -2.06 -7.98 -10.09
N GLY A 30 -1.95 -7.54 -8.83
CA GLY A 30 -0.70 -7.36 -8.11
C GLY A 30 -0.26 -8.58 -7.31
N SER A 31 0.83 -8.40 -6.56
CA SER A 31 1.37 -9.35 -5.61
C SER A 31 1.67 -8.62 -4.30
N PHE A 32 1.27 -9.22 -3.21
CA PHE A 32 1.54 -8.77 -1.86
C PHE A 32 2.39 -9.83 -1.16
N ALA A 33 3.45 -9.39 -0.46
CA ALA A 33 4.38 -10.29 0.22
C ALA A 33 4.83 -9.64 1.53
N GLY A 34 4.27 -10.07 2.64
CA GLY A 34 4.55 -9.46 3.94
C GLY A 34 3.81 -10.11 5.09
N SER A 35 3.96 -9.52 6.28
CA SER A 35 3.29 -9.89 7.52
C SER A 35 2.52 -8.69 8.09
N ASN A 36 1.86 -8.87 9.23
CA ASN A 36 1.03 -7.81 9.84
C ASN A 36 1.80 -6.60 10.37
N SER A 37 3.14 -6.68 10.37
CA SER A 37 4.04 -5.63 10.87
C SER A 37 4.81 -4.96 9.75
N ASP A 38 5.15 -5.65 8.68
CA ASP A 38 5.90 -5.09 7.56
C ASP A 38 5.87 -6.01 6.34
N GLY A 39 6.15 -5.44 5.18
CA GLY A 39 6.16 -6.20 3.94
C GLY A 39 6.38 -5.36 2.70
N LYS A 40 6.21 -6.01 1.56
CA LYS A 40 6.32 -5.40 0.24
C LYS A 40 5.12 -5.74 -0.62
N PHE A 41 4.78 -4.85 -1.52
CA PHE A 41 3.71 -5.04 -2.48
C PHE A 41 4.11 -4.52 -3.85
N SER A 42 3.47 -5.08 -4.87
CA SER A 42 3.63 -4.66 -6.25
C SER A 42 2.32 -4.84 -7.00
N ILE A 43 1.79 -3.77 -7.56
CA ILE A 43 0.57 -3.75 -8.34
C ILE A 43 0.95 -3.47 -9.80
N SER A 44 0.54 -4.35 -10.71
CA SER A 44 0.68 -4.10 -12.15
C SER A 44 -0.65 -3.58 -12.68
N SER A 45 -0.76 -2.26 -12.83
CA SER A 45 -1.95 -1.63 -13.39
C SER A 45 -1.74 -1.27 -14.87
N PRO A 46 -2.81 -1.02 -15.65
CA PRO A 46 -2.70 -0.53 -17.03
C PRO A 46 -1.96 0.81 -17.14
N LEU A 47 -1.99 1.62 -16.07
CA LEU A 47 -1.28 2.90 -15.97
C LEU A 47 0.20 2.73 -15.60
N GLY A 48 0.63 1.49 -15.36
CA GLY A 48 2.00 1.08 -15.04
C GLY A 48 2.10 0.32 -13.72
N LYS A 49 3.33 -0.12 -13.43
CA LYS A 49 3.65 -0.90 -12.23
C LYS A 49 3.94 0.03 -11.05
N VAL A 50 3.26 -0.19 -9.93
CA VAL A 50 3.52 0.45 -8.65
C VAL A 50 4.09 -0.59 -7.71
N SER A 51 5.20 -0.32 -7.04
CA SER A 51 5.71 -1.21 -6.01
C SER A 51 6.25 -0.43 -4.83
N GLY A 52 6.11 -1.02 -3.65
CA GLY A 52 6.44 -0.36 -2.41
C GLY A 52 6.59 -1.34 -1.26
N THR A 53 6.92 -0.80 -0.11
CA THR A 53 6.94 -1.49 1.16
C THR A 53 5.93 -0.86 2.09
N TYR A 54 5.49 -1.61 3.09
CA TYR A 54 4.70 -1.06 4.18
C TYR A 54 5.28 -1.52 5.51
N THR A 55 4.96 -0.80 6.56
CA THR A 55 5.35 -1.06 7.94
C THR A 55 4.24 -0.56 8.84
N VAL A 56 3.82 -1.40 9.77
CA VAL A 56 2.78 -1.13 10.75
C VAL A 56 3.46 -0.96 12.10
N VAL A 57 3.30 0.22 12.69
CA VAL A 57 3.86 0.54 14.00
C VAL A 57 2.71 0.94 14.91
N GLY A 58 2.29 0.03 15.78
CA GLY A 58 1.12 0.23 16.64
C GLY A 58 -0.17 0.34 15.82
N GLN A 59 -0.68 1.57 15.69
CA GLN A 59 -1.88 1.92 14.92
C GLN A 59 -1.58 2.83 13.72
N SER A 60 -0.30 2.96 13.36
CA SER A 60 0.13 3.77 12.21
C SER A 60 0.63 2.87 11.08
N PHE A 61 -0.05 2.95 9.94
CA PHE A 61 0.27 2.22 8.72
C PHE A 61 1.15 3.08 7.82
N ASN A 62 2.44 2.79 7.80
CA ASN A 62 3.44 3.50 7.02
C ASN A 62 3.68 2.78 5.70
N ILE A 63 3.48 3.46 4.59
CA ILE A 63 3.65 2.93 3.24
C ILE A 63 4.75 3.71 2.55
N SER A 64 5.73 3.02 1.99
CA SER A 64 6.85 3.58 1.26
C SER A 64 6.80 3.11 -0.20
N ILE A 65 6.46 4.01 -1.11
CA ILE A 65 6.42 3.72 -2.54
C ILE A 65 7.85 3.75 -3.08
N VAL A 66 8.36 2.61 -3.51
CA VAL A 66 9.72 2.46 -4.04
C VAL A 66 9.73 2.75 -5.53
N ASP A 67 8.81 2.13 -6.27
CA ASP A 67 8.68 2.28 -7.72
C ASP A 67 7.27 2.71 -8.09
N LYS A 68 7.16 3.68 -8.98
CA LYS A 68 5.87 4.13 -9.49
C LYS A 68 6.03 4.65 -10.91
N PRO A 69 4.99 4.54 -11.75
CA PRO A 69 4.98 5.19 -13.05
C PRO A 69 5.05 6.70 -12.85
N PHE A 70 5.76 7.41 -13.73
CA PHE A 70 5.83 8.87 -13.69
C PHE A 70 4.45 9.52 -13.82
N LEU A 71 3.52 8.87 -14.52
CA LEU A 71 2.13 9.31 -14.67
C LEU A 71 1.32 9.27 -13.36
N VAL A 72 1.71 8.45 -12.39
CA VAL A 72 0.96 8.25 -11.16
C VAL A 72 1.57 9.11 -10.05
N SER A 73 0.86 10.16 -9.67
CA SER A 73 1.22 11.01 -8.53
C SER A 73 1.00 10.30 -7.20
N CYS A 74 1.79 10.63 -6.19
CA CYS A 74 1.66 10.02 -4.87
C CYS A 74 0.34 10.32 -4.19
N SER A 75 -0.23 11.51 -4.43
CA SER A 75 -1.57 11.87 -3.96
C SER A 75 -2.63 10.89 -4.46
N ARG A 76 -2.52 10.39 -5.70
CA ARG A 76 -3.49 9.44 -6.26
C ARG A 76 -3.39 8.07 -5.58
N ILE A 77 -2.17 7.62 -5.30
CA ILE A 77 -1.92 6.36 -4.58
C ILE A 77 -2.46 6.48 -3.15
N GLU A 78 -2.18 7.61 -2.49
CA GLU A 78 -2.70 7.89 -1.15
C GLU A 78 -4.23 7.91 -1.11
N GLU A 79 -4.89 8.59 -2.07
CA GLU A 79 -6.35 8.62 -2.15
C GLU A 79 -6.96 7.23 -2.31
N GLU A 80 -6.39 6.37 -3.17
CA GLU A 80 -6.90 5.02 -3.37
C GLU A 80 -6.68 4.14 -2.13
N LEU A 81 -5.53 4.26 -1.47
CA LEU A 81 -5.26 3.56 -0.21
C LEU A 81 -6.24 4.00 0.90
N ARG A 82 -6.46 5.31 1.04
CA ARG A 82 -7.43 5.87 2.00
C ARG A 82 -8.87 5.46 1.73
N LYS A 83 -9.23 5.07 0.50
CA LYS A 83 -10.58 4.54 0.19
C LYS A 83 -10.77 3.10 0.66
N GLN A 84 -9.70 2.31 0.63
CA GLN A 84 -9.72 0.89 1.04
C GLN A 84 -9.57 0.74 2.56
N ILE A 85 -8.89 1.69 3.21
CA ILE A 85 -8.76 1.80 4.66
C ILE A 85 -9.91 2.67 5.18
N LYS A 86 -11.02 2.07 5.58
CA LYS A 86 -12.20 2.78 6.11
C LYS A 86 -12.69 2.19 7.41
#